data_AF-A0A9D9XEW7-F1
#
_entry.id   AF-A0A9D9XEW7-F1
#
_cell.length_a   1.000
_cell.length_b   1.000
_cell.length_c   1.000
_cell.angle_alpha   90.00
_cell.angle_beta   90.00
_cell.angle_gamma   90.00
#
_symmetry.space_group_name_H-M   'P 1'
#
loop_
_entity.id
_entity.type
_entity.pdbx_description
1 polymer ?
#
loop_
_entity_poly.entity_id
_entity_poly.type
_entity_poly.pdbx_seq_one_letter_code
_entity_poly.pdbx_strand_id
1 'polypeptide(L)'
;MRQRVFTEPAARLQLEAILHPLIRETSQRRVELARQRMVSTNSLDSSVGADETTTKTKTTMQQGGRAKDALCAVACDDTPYVVLVVPLLVESKNYRERVNRVLVIDCPEETQITRTMARSAMSRDEVLRVLASQATRAQRLAAADDVIDNDGSLAQLQQRVAALDAAYRANRGSFPTKD
;
A
#
# COMPACT_ATOMS: atom_id res chain seq x y z
N MET A 1 -19.09 -18.13 6.95
CA MET A 1 -17.62 -18.05 6.78
C MET A 1 -17.01 -16.93 7.63
N ARG A 2 -17.44 -15.68 7.47
CA ARG A 2 -16.95 -14.53 8.26
C ARG A 2 -16.93 -14.76 9.78
N GLN A 3 -18.07 -15.14 10.36
CA GLN A 3 -18.19 -15.39 11.80
C GLN A 3 -17.18 -16.45 12.28
N ARG A 4 -17.06 -17.57 11.56
CA ARG A 4 -16.08 -18.63 11.86
C ARG A 4 -14.63 -18.12 11.86
N VAL A 5 -14.24 -17.30 10.88
CA VAL A 5 -12.88 -16.73 10.81
C VAL A 5 -12.59 -15.78 11.97
N PHE A 6 -13.60 -15.06 12.48
CA PHE A 6 -13.42 -14.15 13.60
C PHE A 6 -13.51 -14.83 14.98
N THR A 7 -14.17 -15.99 15.09
CA THR A 7 -14.35 -16.70 16.37
C THR A 7 -13.38 -17.86 16.56
N GLU A 8 -12.89 -18.50 15.48
CA GLU A 8 -12.04 -19.69 15.53
C GLU A 8 -10.62 -19.38 15.00
N PRO A 9 -9.59 -19.29 15.87
CA PRO A 9 -8.22 -19.01 15.44
C PRO A 9 -7.68 -20.01 14.41
N ALA A 10 -8.04 -21.29 14.54
CA ALA A 10 -7.63 -22.34 13.60
C ALA A 10 -8.22 -22.10 12.20
N ALA A 11 -9.49 -21.68 12.10
CA ALA A 11 -10.13 -21.37 10.82
C ALA A 11 -9.51 -20.14 10.16
N ARG A 12 -9.09 -19.14 10.95
CA ARG A 12 -8.34 -17.98 10.47
C ARG A 12 -6.98 -18.39 9.90
N LEU A 13 -6.21 -19.19 10.63
CA LEU A 13 -4.90 -19.66 10.17
C LEU A 13 -5.00 -20.49 8.89
N GLN A 14 -6.00 -21.35 8.77
CA GLN A 14 -6.25 -22.13 7.56
C GLN A 14 -6.56 -21.23 6.36
N LEU A 15 -7.38 -20.19 6.57
CA LEU A 15 -7.70 -19.24 5.51
C LEU A 15 -6.46 -18.42 5.10
N GLU A 16 -5.68 -17.93 6.06
CA GLU A 16 -4.44 -17.19 5.81
C GLU A 16 -3.42 -18.03 5.04
N ALA A 17 -3.31 -19.33 5.34
CA ALA A 17 -2.42 -20.25 4.63
C ALA A 17 -2.78 -20.43 3.14
N ILE A 18 -4.06 -20.31 2.79
CA ILE A 18 -4.54 -20.35 1.40
C ILE A 18 -4.37 -18.99 0.73
N LEU A 19 -4.74 -17.91 1.42
CA LEU A 19 -4.78 -16.56 0.84
C LEU A 19 -3.38 -15.95 0.65
N HIS A 20 -2.46 -16.10 1.60
CA HIS A 20 -1.16 -15.42 1.53
C HIS A 20 -0.33 -15.79 0.29
N PRO A 21 -0.20 -17.07 -0.12
CA PRO A 21 0.48 -17.42 -1.37
C PRO A 21 -0.17 -16.77 -2.60
N LEU A 22 -1.51 -16.80 -2.69
CA LEU A 22 -2.27 -16.23 -3.81
C LEU A 22 -2.16 -14.70 -3.87
N ILE A 23 -2.22 -14.02 -2.71
CA ILE A 23 -2.02 -12.57 -2.60
C ILE A 23 -0.61 -12.21 -3.07
N ARG A 24 0.41 -12.98 -2.67
CA ARG A 24 1.80 -12.77 -3.10
C ARG A 24 1.94 -12.93 -4.61
N GLU A 25 1.46 -14.03 -5.18
CA GLU A 25 1.54 -14.29 -6.63
C GLU A 25 0.83 -13.19 -7.42
N THR A 26 -0.38 -12.81 -6.99
CA THR A 26 -1.17 -11.74 -7.64
C THR A 26 -0.47 -10.40 -7.56
N SER A 27 0.12 -10.06 -6.41
CA SER A 27 0.86 -8.80 -6.23
C SER A 27 2.09 -8.75 -7.13
N GLN A 28 2.85 -9.85 -7.21
CA GLN A 28 4.00 -9.98 -8.11
C GLN A 28 3.59 -9.86 -9.59
N ARG A 29 2.51 -10.53 -9.99
CA ARG A 29 1.98 -10.44 -11.37
C ARG A 29 1.56 -9.01 -11.72
N ARG A 30 0.91 -8.29 -10.80
CA ARG A 30 0.51 -6.88 -11.02
C ARG A 30 1.71 -5.95 -11.16
N VAL A 31 2.76 -6.17 -10.37
CA VAL A 31 4.05 -5.49 -10.48
C VAL A 31 4.67 -5.72 -11.87
N GLU A 32 4.74 -6.96 -12.32
CA GLU A 32 5.30 -7.31 -13.64
C GLU A 32 4.47 -6.72 -14.80
N LEU A 33 3.14 -6.78 -14.72
CA LEU A 33 2.27 -6.20 -15.75
C LEU A 33 2.39 -4.68 -15.82
N ALA A 34 2.53 -3.99 -14.68
CA ALA A 34 2.78 -2.56 -14.64
C ALA A 34 4.09 -2.23 -15.39
N ARG A 35 5.14 -3.03 -15.18
CA ARG A 35 6.42 -2.92 -15.89
C ARG A 35 6.27 -3.09 -17.40
N GLN A 36 5.57 -4.14 -17.85
CA GLN A 36 5.40 -4.43 -19.27
C GLN A 36 4.62 -3.34 -20.02
N ARG A 37 3.59 -2.77 -19.39
CA ARG A 37 2.83 -1.65 -19.98
C ARG A 37 3.70 -0.41 -20.20
N MET A 38 4.64 -0.15 -19.30
CA MET A 38 5.57 0.99 -19.40
C MET A 38 6.63 0.79 -20.49
N VAL A 39 7.14 -0.43 -20.67
CA VAL A 39 8.09 -0.73 -21.76
C VAL A 39 7.43 -0.57 -23.13
N SER A 40 6.17 -0.98 -23.27
CA SER A 40 5.43 -0.85 -24.54
C SER A 40 5.06 0.58 -24.90
N THR A 41 4.84 1.47 -23.91
CA THR A 41 4.57 2.90 -24.17
C THR A 41 5.81 3.66 -24.63
N ASN A 42 7.01 3.31 -24.14
CA ASN A 42 8.27 3.93 -24.60
C ASN A 42 8.71 3.46 -25.99
N SER A 43 8.15 2.37 -26.52
CA SER A 43 8.50 1.85 -27.86
C SER A 43 7.80 2.58 -29.01
N LEU A 44 6.82 3.45 -28.72
CA LEU A 44 6.12 4.24 -29.74
C LEU A 44 6.77 5.61 -30.01
N ASP A 45 7.85 5.95 -29.30
CA ASP A 45 8.53 7.24 -29.44
C ASP A 45 10.06 7.09 -29.49
N SER A 46 10.57 6.27 -30.41
CA SER A 46 11.98 6.35 -30.84
C SER A 46 12.22 5.52 -32.10
N SER A 47 12.12 6.19 -33.26
CA SER A 47 12.84 5.78 -34.46
C SER A 47 14.26 6.34 -34.43
N VAL A 48 15.14 5.80 -33.57
CA VAL A 48 16.60 5.95 -33.71
C VAL A 48 17.23 4.64 -33.25
N GLY A 49 18.00 4.03 -34.13
CA GLY A 49 18.52 2.69 -33.97
C GLY A 49 19.73 2.54 -33.07
N ALA A 50 20.21 1.30 -33.10
CA ALA A 50 21.52 0.78 -32.72
C ALA A 50 21.62 0.04 -31.37
N ASP A 51 21.84 -1.26 -31.57
CA ASP A 51 22.85 -2.10 -30.92
C ASP A 51 22.41 -3.02 -29.77
N GLU A 52 22.42 -4.31 -30.11
CA GLU A 52 22.25 -5.43 -29.21
C GLU A 52 23.44 -5.52 -28.26
N THR A 53 23.18 -5.45 -26.95
CA THR A 53 24.05 -6.15 -26.00
C THR A 53 23.22 -6.72 -24.86
N THR A 54 22.92 -8.01 -25.00
CA THR A 54 22.28 -8.85 -24.00
C THR A 54 23.15 -8.90 -22.73
N THR A 55 22.77 -8.15 -21.70
CA THR A 55 23.36 -8.31 -20.36
C THR A 55 22.44 -9.19 -19.52
N LYS A 56 22.79 -10.48 -19.41
CA LYS A 56 22.16 -11.42 -18.47
C LYS A 56 22.65 -11.14 -17.05
N THR A 57 21.88 -10.37 -16.27
CA THR A 57 22.17 -10.17 -14.84
C THR A 57 21.58 -11.32 -14.02
N LYS A 58 22.45 -12.20 -13.53
CA LYS A 58 22.12 -13.33 -12.65
C LYS A 58 22.05 -12.84 -11.19
N THR A 59 20.88 -12.47 -10.72
CA THR A 59 20.66 -12.04 -9.32
C THR A 59 20.48 -13.26 -8.41
N THR A 60 21.45 -13.48 -7.53
CA THR A 60 21.40 -14.48 -6.45
C THR A 60 20.37 -14.06 -5.40
N MET A 61 19.32 -14.86 -5.24
CA MET A 61 18.23 -14.66 -4.30
C MET A 61 18.65 -15.04 -2.86
N GLN A 62 19.05 -14.07 -2.03
CA GLN A 62 19.07 -14.26 -0.58
C GLN A 62 17.70 -13.89 0.02
N GLN A 63 17.15 -14.80 0.83
CA GLN A 63 15.73 -14.85 1.19
C GLN A 63 15.22 -13.78 2.19
N GLY A 64 15.99 -12.74 2.54
CA GLY A 64 15.65 -11.78 3.60
C GLY A 64 14.97 -10.44 3.19
N GLY A 65 15.11 -9.98 1.94
CA GLY A 65 14.77 -8.59 1.53
C GLY A 65 13.51 -8.37 0.65
N ARG A 66 12.81 -9.44 0.27
CA ARG A 66 12.05 -9.53 -0.99
C ARG A 66 10.93 -8.51 -1.29
N ALA A 67 10.34 -7.81 -0.32
CA ALA A 67 9.24 -6.89 -0.61
C ALA A 67 9.72 -5.51 -1.10
N LYS A 68 10.82 -5.00 -0.53
CA LYS A 68 11.43 -3.73 -0.98
C LYS A 68 12.04 -3.91 -2.37
N ASP A 69 12.71 -5.04 -2.59
CA ASP A 69 13.33 -5.38 -3.88
C ASP A 69 12.29 -5.48 -5.02
N ALA A 70 11.13 -6.06 -4.76
CA ALA A 70 10.05 -6.15 -5.76
C ALA A 70 9.34 -4.81 -6.02
N LEU A 71 9.26 -3.92 -5.03
CA LEU A 71 8.69 -2.57 -5.16
C LEU A 71 9.66 -1.60 -5.86
N CYS A 72 10.96 -1.69 -5.54
CA CYS A 72 12.02 -0.96 -6.24
C CYS A 72 12.11 -1.36 -7.72
N ALA A 73 11.74 -2.59 -8.08
CA ALA A 73 11.71 -3.04 -9.47
C ALA A 73 10.60 -2.42 -10.35
N VAL A 74 9.62 -1.72 -9.75
CA VAL A 74 8.62 -0.91 -10.48
C VAL A 74 9.08 0.55 -10.67
N ALA A 75 10.07 0.99 -9.89
CA ALA A 75 10.57 2.36 -9.98
C ALA A 75 11.42 2.53 -11.24
N CYS A 76 10.85 3.22 -12.23
CA CYS A 76 11.53 3.76 -13.40
C CYS A 76 11.24 5.27 -13.50
N ASP A 77 11.86 5.96 -14.47
CA ASP A 77 11.73 7.42 -14.62
C ASP A 77 10.30 7.93 -14.78
N ASP A 78 9.38 7.08 -15.28
CA ASP A 78 7.96 7.40 -15.52
C ASP A 78 7.03 7.06 -14.35
N THR A 79 7.56 6.43 -13.29
CA THR A 79 6.82 6.11 -12.06
C THR A 79 7.41 6.88 -10.88
N PRO A 80 6.98 8.14 -10.65
CA PRO A 80 7.62 9.00 -9.66
C PRO A 80 7.47 8.49 -8.22
N TYR A 81 6.44 7.70 -7.94
CA TYR A 81 6.25 7.01 -6.66
C TYR A 81 5.28 5.82 -6.81
N VAL A 82 5.28 4.93 -5.81
CA VAL A 82 4.36 3.79 -5.70
C VAL A 82 3.56 3.90 -4.42
N VAL A 83 2.24 3.65 -4.48
CA VAL A 83 1.37 3.62 -3.30
C VAL A 83 1.14 2.18 -2.85
N LEU A 84 1.53 1.88 -1.62
CA LEU A 84 1.27 0.60 -0.98
C LEU A 84 0.13 0.74 0.03
N VAL A 85 -1.04 0.17 -0.28
CA VAL A 85 -2.21 0.20 0.61
C VAL A 85 -2.16 -0.99 1.57
N VAL A 86 -1.74 -0.74 2.81
CA VAL A 86 -1.61 -1.79 3.85
C VAL A 86 -2.49 -1.45 5.05
N PRO A 87 -3.57 -2.20 5.31
CA PRO A 87 -4.47 -1.94 6.44
C PRO A 87 -3.81 -2.07 7.82
N LEU A 88 -2.79 -2.92 7.96
CA LEU A 88 -2.09 -3.21 9.22
C LEU A 88 -0.64 -2.72 9.17
N LEU A 89 -0.40 -1.57 8.55
CA LEU A 89 0.97 -1.05 8.32
C LEU A 89 1.68 -0.78 9.64
N VAL A 90 1.02 -0.08 10.57
CA VAL A 90 1.62 0.38 11.84
C VAL A 90 1.87 -0.79 12.79
N GLU A 91 1.05 -1.83 12.68
CA GLU A 91 1.13 -3.09 13.41
C GLU A 91 2.26 -3.98 12.86
N SER A 92 2.64 -3.79 11.59
CA SER A 92 3.73 -4.52 10.96
C SER A 92 5.07 -3.99 11.44
N LYS A 93 5.84 -4.83 12.15
CA LYS A 93 7.20 -4.47 12.54
C LYS A 93 8.04 -4.09 11.31
N ASN A 94 8.90 -3.09 11.46
CA ASN A 94 9.85 -2.61 10.44
C ASN A 94 9.20 -2.02 9.18
N TYR A 95 7.94 -1.56 9.25
CA TYR A 95 7.28 -0.94 8.09
C TYR A 95 8.06 0.29 7.57
N ARG A 96 8.66 1.08 8.47
CA ARG A 96 9.46 2.28 8.14
C ARG A 96 10.68 1.98 7.27
N GLU A 97 11.27 0.80 7.36
CA GLU A 97 12.41 0.42 6.51
C GLU A 97 12.01 0.16 5.05
N ARG A 98 10.70 -0.05 4.82
CA ARG A 98 10.12 -0.47 3.54
C ARG A 98 9.44 0.65 2.76
N VAL A 99 9.18 1.80 3.38
CA VAL A 99 8.46 2.93 2.76
C VAL A 99 9.19 4.23 3.03
N ASN A 100 9.21 5.13 2.04
CA ASN A 100 9.78 6.46 2.19
C ASN A 100 8.84 7.42 2.94
N ARG A 101 7.53 7.24 2.78
CA ARG A 101 6.49 8.02 3.44
C ARG A 101 5.30 7.17 3.85
N VAL A 102 4.64 7.60 4.92
CA VAL A 102 3.38 7.05 5.42
C VAL A 102 2.30 8.11 5.33
N LEU A 103 1.33 7.85 4.45
CA LEU A 103 0.10 8.62 4.35
C LEU A 103 -1.01 7.93 5.16
N VAL A 104 -1.57 8.62 6.14
CA VAL A 104 -2.73 8.13 6.90
C VAL A 104 -4.00 8.82 6.42
N ILE A 105 -5.01 8.02 6.11
CA ILE A 105 -6.38 8.50 5.87
C ILE A 105 -7.12 8.44 7.22
N ASP A 106 -7.38 9.60 7.81
CA ASP A 106 -7.97 9.73 9.14
C ASP A 106 -9.42 10.22 9.07
N CYS A 107 -10.23 9.79 10.03
CA CYS A 107 -11.54 10.37 10.33
C CYS A 107 -11.90 10.01 11.78
N PRO A 108 -12.85 10.72 12.42
CA PRO A 108 -13.30 10.40 13.77
C PRO A 108 -13.72 8.94 13.91
N GLU A 109 -13.47 8.35 15.08
CA GLU A 109 -13.81 6.93 15.33
C GLU A 109 -15.31 6.67 15.16
N GLU A 110 -16.17 7.61 15.55
CA GLU A 110 -17.61 7.49 15.36
C GLU A 110 -18.00 7.43 13.87
N THR A 111 -17.33 8.23 13.02
CA THR A 111 -17.50 8.15 11.56
C THR A 111 -17.07 6.78 11.02
N GLN A 112 -15.96 6.22 11.52
CA GLN A 112 -15.51 4.87 11.13
C GLN A 112 -16.54 3.80 11.50
N ILE A 113 -17.09 3.89 12.72
CA ILE A 113 -18.10 2.96 13.23
C ILE A 113 -19.35 3.01 12.35
N THR A 114 -19.90 4.22 12.16
CA THR A 114 -21.12 4.41 11.38
C THR A 114 -20.98 3.94 9.94
N ARG A 115 -19.87 4.28 9.26
CA ARG A 115 -19.60 3.84 7.89
C ARG A 115 -19.41 2.32 7.79
N THR A 116 -18.77 1.71 8.78
CA THR A 116 -18.56 0.25 8.80
C THR A 116 -19.87 -0.49 9.04
N MET A 117 -20.71 -0.03 9.96
CA MET A 117 -22.04 -0.60 10.21
C MET A 117 -22.90 -0.54 8.95
N ALA A 118 -22.97 0.63 8.31
CA ALA A 118 -23.76 0.83 7.10
C ALA A 118 -23.32 -0.08 5.93
N ARG A 119 -22.01 -0.34 5.79
CA ARG A 119 -21.46 -1.15 4.69
C ARG A 119 -21.45 -2.65 4.97
N SER A 120 -21.20 -3.06 6.21
CA SER A 120 -20.80 -4.43 6.55
C SER A 120 -21.80 -5.19 7.40
N ALA A 121 -23.00 -4.62 7.63
CA ALA A 121 -24.08 -5.18 8.44
C ALA A 121 -23.63 -5.69 9.82
N MET A 122 -22.58 -5.08 10.38
CA MET A 122 -22.06 -5.40 11.70
C MET A 122 -22.82 -4.61 12.76
N SER A 123 -22.99 -5.21 13.94
CA SER A 123 -23.36 -4.47 15.14
C SER A 123 -22.24 -3.52 15.57
N ARG A 124 -22.60 -2.45 16.30
CA ARG A 124 -21.64 -1.52 16.89
C ARG A 124 -20.57 -2.24 17.71
N ASP A 125 -20.98 -3.18 18.55
CA ASP A 125 -20.07 -3.93 19.43
C ASP A 125 -19.06 -4.77 18.65
N GLU A 126 -19.47 -5.37 17.53
CA GLU A 126 -18.54 -6.09 16.65
C GLU A 126 -17.53 -5.14 16.01
N VAL A 127 -17.96 -3.95 15.59
CA VAL A 127 -17.04 -2.95 15.02
C VAL A 127 -16.04 -2.47 16.07
N LEU A 128 -16.50 -2.18 17.28
CA LEU A 128 -15.64 -1.80 18.40
C LEU A 128 -14.61 -2.88 18.74
N ARG A 129 -15.02 -4.16 18.74
CA ARG A 129 -14.08 -5.28 18.93
C ARG A 129 -13.02 -5.35 17.84
N VAL A 130 -13.39 -5.09 16.58
CA VAL A 130 -12.43 -5.04 15.47
C VAL A 130 -11.48 -3.86 15.62
N LEU A 131 -11.99 -2.66 15.92
CA LEU A 131 -11.16 -1.47 16.13
C LEU A 131 -10.17 -1.66 17.27
N ALA A 132 -10.59 -2.31 18.36
CA ALA A 132 -9.72 -2.60 19.51
C ALA A 132 -8.56 -3.57 19.19
N SER A 133 -8.64 -4.32 18.08
CA SER A 133 -7.56 -5.23 17.63
C SER A 133 -6.50 -4.55 16.75
N GLN A 134 -6.70 -3.28 16.40
CA GLN A 134 -5.85 -2.50 15.51
C GLN A 134 -5.05 -1.44 16.28
N ALA A 135 -4.04 -0.85 15.66
CA ALA A 135 -3.33 0.30 16.21
C ALA A 135 -4.32 1.44 16.48
N THR A 136 -4.15 2.17 17.58
CA THR A 136 -5.03 3.30 17.94
C THR A 136 -4.91 4.44 16.94
N ARG A 137 -5.92 5.33 16.89
CA ARG A 137 -5.84 6.55 16.07
C ARG A 137 -4.58 7.36 16.37
N ALA A 138 -4.25 7.55 17.64
CA ALA A 138 -3.05 8.27 18.05
C ALA A 138 -1.76 7.59 17.54
N GLN A 139 -1.67 6.26 17.60
CA GLN A 139 -0.53 5.51 17.07
C GLN A 139 -0.40 5.68 15.55
N ARG A 140 -1.52 5.63 14.81
CA ARG A 140 -1.51 5.85 13.35
C ARG A 140 -1.06 7.27 12.99
N LEU A 141 -1.60 8.29 13.67
CA LEU A 141 -1.23 9.68 13.43
C LEU A 141 0.23 9.97 13.80
N ALA A 142 0.75 9.39 14.88
CA ALA A 142 2.16 9.49 15.23
C ALA A 142 3.06 8.85 14.14
N ALA A 143 2.61 7.74 13.56
CA ALA A 143 3.27 7.05 12.47
C ALA A 143 3.07 7.71 11.09
N ALA A 144 2.32 8.81 10.97
CA ALA A 144 2.07 9.46 9.69
C ALA A 144 3.13 10.53 9.37
N ASP A 145 3.60 10.56 8.13
CA ASP A 145 4.35 11.70 7.58
C ASP A 145 3.37 12.73 6.98
N ASP A 146 2.30 12.25 6.34
CA ASP A 146 1.21 13.05 5.80
C ASP A 146 -0.15 12.50 6.27
N VAL A 147 -1.16 13.36 6.45
CA VAL A 147 -2.51 12.97 6.87
C VAL A 147 -3.55 13.60 5.95
N ILE A 148 -4.48 12.78 5.45
CA ILE A 148 -5.71 13.24 4.81
C ILE A 148 -6.86 13.03 5.79
N ASP A 149 -7.59 14.10 6.09
CA ASP A 149 -8.88 14.04 6.76
C ASP A 149 -9.98 13.64 5.77
N ASN A 150 -10.67 12.55 6.05
CA ASN A 150 -11.71 11.92 5.25
C ASN A 150 -13.12 12.08 5.88
N ASP A 151 -13.29 13.09 6.73
CA ASP A 151 -14.60 13.50 7.26
C ASP A 151 -15.29 14.57 6.39
N GLY A 152 -14.57 15.12 5.40
CA GLY A 152 -15.08 16.10 4.43
C GLY A 152 -15.83 15.50 3.23
N SER A 153 -16.14 16.38 2.26
CA SER A 153 -16.76 15.99 0.99
C SER A 153 -15.78 15.30 0.04
N LEU A 154 -16.30 14.56 -0.93
CA LEU A 154 -15.48 13.92 -1.96
C LEU A 154 -14.63 14.93 -2.75
N ALA A 155 -15.16 16.14 -2.99
CA ALA A 155 -14.42 17.21 -3.66
C ALA A 155 -13.23 17.69 -2.82
N GLN A 156 -13.41 17.86 -1.51
CA GLN A 156 -12.32 18.20 -0.59
C GLN A 156 -11.26 17.09 -0.54
N LEU A 157 -11.68 15.83 -0.54
CA LEU A 157 -10.78 14.68 -0.60
C LEU A 157 -9.95 14.69 -1.89
N GLN A 158 -10.60 14.91 -3.05
CA GLN A 158 -9.94 14.99 -4.36
C GLN A 158 -8.89 16.11 -4.40
N GLN A 159 -9.21 17.28 -3.85
CA GLN A 159 -8.27 18.41 -3.77
C GLN A 159 -7.03 18.07 -2.92
N ARG A 160 -7.23 17.43 -1.75
CA ARG A 160 -6.13 17.01 -0.88
C ARG A 160 -5.24 15.96 -1.54
N VAL A 161 -5.85 14.98 -2.22
CA VAL A 161 -5.13 13.95 -2.98
C VAL A 161 -4.30 14.58 -4.10
N ALA A 162 -4.88 15.52 -4.87
CA ALA A 162 -4.17 16.18 -5.95
C ALA A 162 -2.96 17.00 -5.46
N ALA A 163 -3.10 17.70 -4.31
CA ALA A 163 -2.01 18.43 -3.70
C ALA A 163 -0.86 17.51 -3.27
N LEU A 164 -1.17 16.37 -2.65
CA LEU A 164 -0.17 15.39 -2.23
C LEU A 164 0.47 14.67 -3.42
N ASP A 165 -0.29 14.33 -4.47
CA ASP A 165 0.26 13.77 -5.71
C ASP A 165 1.29 14.72 -6.33
N ALA A 166 0.96 16.00 -6.48
CA ALA A 166 1.88 17.00 -6.99
C ALA A 166 3.15 17.11 -6.13
N ALA A 167 2.99 17.14 -4.80
CA ALA A 167 4.13 17.16 -3.87
C ALA A 167 5.00 15.91 -3.99
N TYR A 168 4.41 14.72 -4.12
CA TYR A 168 5.16 13.47 -4.23
C TYR A 168 5.89 13.35 -5.56
N ARG A 169 5.30 13.83 -6.65
CA ARG A 169 5.96 13.89 -7.97
C ARG A 169 7.15 14.84 -7.97
N ALA A 170 7.02 16.00 -7.33
CA ALA A 170 8.09 16.98 -7.25
C ALA A 170 9.29 16.50 -6.43
N ASN A 171 9.05 15.67 -5.42
CA ASN A 171 10.05 15.28 -4.42
C ASN A 171 10.61 13.87 -4.61
N ARG A 172 10.68 13.31 -5.84
CA ARG A 172 11.16 11.95 -6.26
C ARG A 172 12.00 11.15 -5.21
N GLY A 173 11.40 10.73 -4.10
CA GLY A 173 12.08 10.03 -3.00
C GLY A 173 12.94 10.85 -2.03
N SER A 174 13.09 12.17 -2.22
CA SER A 174 13.76 13.07 -1.27
C SER A 174 12.73 13.85 -0.47
N PHE A 175 12.41 13.35 0.72
CA PHE A 175 11.56 14.06 1.65
C PHE A 175 12.34 14.36 2.93
N PRO A 176 12.16 15.55 3.53
CA PRO A 176 12.70 15.80 4.87
C PRO A 176 12.11 14.78 5.84
N THR A 177 12.97 14.18 6.65
CA THR A 177 12.56 13.27 7.73
C THR A 177 11.84 14.08 8.81
N LYS A 178 10.88 13.42 9.46
CA LYS A 178 10.26 13.95 10.68
C LYS A 178 11.28 13.75 11.80
N ASP A 179 11.88 14.85 12.29
CA ASP A 179 12.75 14.86 13.47
C ASP A 179 12.00 14.39 14.74
#